data_AF-A0A1N7LVC8-F1
#
_entry.id   AF-A0A1N7LVC8-F1
#
_cell.length_a   1.000
_cell.length_b   1.000
_cell.length_c   1.000
_cell.angle_alpha   90.00
_cell.angle_beta   90.00
_cell.angle_gamma   90.00
#
_symmetry.space_group_name_H-M   'P 1'
#
loop_
_entity.id
_entity.type
_entity.pdbx_description
1 polymer ?
#
loop_
_entity_poly.entity_id
_entity_poly.type
_entity_poly.pdbx_seq_one_letter_code
_entity_poly.pdbx_strand_id
1 'polypeptide(L)'
;MSKTGPIVYLCIMKISNSDIVRLTEIKQYLLEPPHSFKLYKESLQLIEESTAILAKYSFIEASFVDSFDVLKEEVREYEKDPVNLRSTLVKTGKLLGGLFNR
;
A
#
# COMPACT_ATOMS: atom_id res chain seq x y z
N MET A 1 9.96 -48.77 -9.13
CA MET A 1 8.91 -47.88 -9.66
C MET A 1 8.15 -47.25 -8.52
N SER A 2 8.36 -45.97 -8.24
CA SER A 2 7.31 -45.06 -7.77
C SER A 2 7.87 -43.64 -7.85
N LYS A 3 7.26 -42.84 -8.73
CA LYS A 3 7.71 -41.50 -9.08
C LYS A 3 7.39 -40.57 -7.91
N THR A 4 8.41 -39.85 -7.47
CA THR A 4 8.35 -38.69 -6.58
C THR A 4 7.23 -37.75 -6.99
N GLY A 5 6.25 -37.56 -6.09
CA GLY A 5 5.28 -36.46 -6.15
C GLY A 5 5.87 -35.17 -5.57
N PRO A 6 5.04 -34.12 -5.51
CA PRO A 6 5.09 -32.97 -6.39
C PRO A 6 6.34 -32.11 -6.14
N ILE A 7 7.03 -31.72 -7.22
CA ILE A 7 7.88 -30.52 -7.18
C ILE A 7 6.90 -29.36 -7.04
N VAL A 8 6.67 -28.95 -5.80
CA VAL A 8 5.94 -27.73 -5.46
C VAL A 8 6.65 -26.61 -6.19
N TYR A 9 6.01 -26.09 -7.23
CA TYR A 9 6.36 -24.83 -7.88
C TYR A 9 6.20 -23.72 -6.85
N LEU A 10 7.19 -23.58 -5.96
CA LEU A 10 7.36 -22.39 -5.15
C LEU A 10 7.86 -21.30 -6.10
N CYS A 11 6.94 -20.77 -6.92
CA CYS A 11 7.18 -19.51 -7.59
C CYS A 11 7.48 -18.51 -6.47
N ILE A 12 8.73 -18.08 -6.40
CA ILE A 12 9.17 -16.94 -5.60
C ILE A 12 8.42 -15.74 -6.19
N MET A 13 7.19 -15.54 -5.74
CA MET A 13 6.36 -14.41 -6.14
C MET A 13 6.96 -13.19 -5.46
N LYS A 14 7.78 -12.46 -6.20
CA LYS A 14 8.25 -11.13 -5.82
C LYS A 14 7.33 -10.09 -6.44
N ILE A 15 7.19 -8.97 -5.76
CA ILE A 15 6.54 -7.78 -6.33
C ILE A 15 7.30 -7.40 -7.61
N SER A 16 6.58 -7.10 -8.68
CA SER A 16 7.18 -6.66 -9.95
C SER A 16 7.96 -5.36 -9.74
N ASN A 17 9.07 -5.17 -10.45
CA ASN A 17 9.87 -3.95 -10.31
C ASN A 17 9.06 -2.67 -10.58
N SER A 18 8.13 -2.71 -11.54
CA SER A 18 7.23 -1.57 -11.83
C SER A 18 6.31 -1.26 -10.66
N ASP A 19 5.74 -2.29 -10.01
CA ASP A 19 4.89 -2.09 -8.83
C ASP A 19 5.73 -1.63 -7.62
N ILE A 20 6.97 -2.10 -7.45
CA ILE A 20 7.89 -1.62 -6.40
C ILE A 20 8.19 -0.13 -6.58
N VAL A 21 8.54 0.28 -7.80
CA VAL A 21 8.81 1.69 -8.12
C VAL A 21 7.55 2.50 -7.82
N ARG A 22 6.38 2.06 -8.29
CA ARG A 22 5.14 2.80 -8.10
C ARG A 22 4.72 2.92 -6.64
N LEU A 23 4.79 1.84 -5.87
CA LEU A 23 4.54 1.85 -4.44
C LEU A 23 5.55 2.73 -3.69
N THR A 24 6.78 2.83 -4.17
CA THR A 24 7.80 3.72 -3.59
C THR A 24 7.48 5.19 -3.83
N GLU A 25 7.04 5.55 -5.03
CA GLU A 25 6.56 6.91 -5.35
C GLU A 25 5.35 7.29 -4.50
N ILE A 26 4.35 6.40 -4.40
CA ILE A 26 3.17 6.59 -3.57
C ILE A 26 3.58 6.76 -2.10
N LYS A 27 4.47 5.90 -1.59
CA LYS A 27 5.01 5.99 -0.23
C LYS A 27 5.66 7.35 0.03
N GLN A 28 6.50 7.83 -0.89
CA GLN A 28 7.16 9.14 -0.74
C GLN A 28 6.15 10.27 -0.69
N TYR A 29 5.15 10.27 -1.58
CA TYR A 29 4.06 11.24 -1.56
C TYR A 29 3.30 11.23 -0.21
N LEU A 30 3.02 10.05 0.33
CA LEU A 30 2.29 9.89 1.59
C LEU A 30 3.11 10.30 2.81
N LEU A 31 4.43 10.10 2.80
CA LEU A 31 5.33 10.52 3.88
C LEU A 31 5.55 12.03 3.90
N GLU A 32 5.54 12.66 2.73
CA GLU A 32 5.76 14.10 2.56
C GLU A 32 4.62 14.74 1.76
N PRO A 33 3.37 14.70 2.27
CA PRO A 33 2.21 15.16 1.52
C PRO A 33 2.29 16.68 1.27
N PRO A 34 2.05 17.17 0.05
CA PRO A 34 2.14 18.60 -0.25
C PRO A 34 1.06 19.40 0.49
N HIS A 35 1.33 20.69 0.73
CA HIS A 35 0.31 21.64 1.17
C HIS A 35 -0.53 22.07 -0.04
N SER A 36 -1.58 21.32 -0.34
CA SER A 36 -2.45 21.52 -1.51
C SER A 36 -3.93 21.41 -1.14
N PHE A 37 -4.79 22.24 -1.75
CA PHE A 37 -6.24 22.10 -1.64
C PHE A 37 -6.77 20.81 -2.29
N LYS A 38 -5.98 20.20 -3.18
CA LYS A 38 -6.31 18.93 -3.85
C LYS A 38 -5.78 17.70 -3.10
N LEU A 39 -5.12 17.90 -1.96
CA LEU A 39 -4.42 16.85 -1.22
C LEU A 39 -5.29 15.61 -1.02
N TYR A 40 -6.53 15.80 -0.54
CA TYR A 40 -7.48 14.71 -0.33
C TYR A 40 -7.68 13.88 -1.61
N LYS A 41 -8.10 14.52 -2.70
CA LYS A 41 -8.38 13.85 -3.97
C LYS A 41 -7.15 13.13 -4.53
N GLU A 42 -5.99 13.79 -4.52
CA GLU A 42 -4.74 13.22 -5.01
C GLU A 42 -4.29 12.03 -4.16
N SER A 43 -4.35 12.17 -2.83
CA SER A 43 -3.98 11.09 -1.91
C SER A 43 -4.90 9.87 -1.99
N LEU A 44 -6.21 10.08 -2.13
CA LEU A 44 -7.18 8.99 -2.20
C LEU A 44 -6.95 8.15 -3.46
N GLN A 45 -6.69 8.80 -4.60
CA GLN A 45 -6.34 8.11 -5.85
C GLN A 45 -5.08 7.26 -5.71
N LEU A 46 -4.04 7.79 -5.07
CA LEU A 46 -2.79 7.07 -4.84
C LEU A 46 -2.97 5.88 -3.87
N ILE A 47 -3.82 6.05 -2.84
CA ILE A 47 -4.16 4.98 -1.92
C ILE A 47 -4.94 3.87 -2.64
N GLU A 48 -5.95 4.21 -3.45
CA GLU A 48 -6.70 3.23 -4.24
C GLU A 48 -5.81 2.47 -5.22
N GLU A 49 -4.87 3.17 -5.87
CA GLU A 49 -3.88 2.55 -6.73
C GLU A 49 -2.99 1.57 -5.95
N SER A 50 -2.50 1.97 -4.77
CA SER A 50 -1.69 1.07 -3.95
C SER A 50 -2.49 -0.16 -3.49
N THR A 51 -3.77 -0.03 -3.10
CA THR A 51 -4.63 -1.18 -2.80
C THR A 51 -4.74 -2.12 -3.99
N ALA A 52 -4.94 -1.58 -5.20
CA ALA A 52 -5.02 -2.38 -6.42
C ALA A 52 -3.69 -3.10 -6.75
N ILE A 53 -2.54 -2.48 -6.46
CA ILE A 53 -1.24 -3.12 -6.60
C ILE A 53 -1.08 -4.26 -5.58
N LEU A 54 -1.37 -3.99 -4.30
CA LEU A 54 -1.22 -4.95 -3.20
C LEU A 54 -2.11 -6.19 -3.42
N ALA A 55 -3.34 -6.00 -3.92
CA ALA A 55 -4.27 -7.09 -4.21
C ALA A 55 -3.77 -8.09 -5.27
N LYS A 56 -2.76 -7.74 -6.08
CA LYS A 56 -2.14 -8.68 -7.04
C LYS A 56 -1.32 -9.78 -6.37
N TYR A 57 -0.91 -9.57 -5.11
CA TYR A 57 0.12 -10.37 -4.44
C TYR A 57 -0.47 -11.13 -3.25
N SER A 58 -0.78 -12.41 -3.45
CA SER A 58 -1.42 -13.28 -2.44
C SER A 58 -0.55 -13.58 -1.21
N PHE A 59 0.76 -13.31 -1.27
CA PHE A 59 1.67 -13.49 -0.13
C PHE A 59 1.69 -12.30 0.83
N ILE A 60 1.03 -11.18 0.49
CA ILE A 60 0.86 -10.05 1.39
C ILE A 60 -0.10 -10.47 2.50
N GLU A 61 0.31 -10.28 3.76
CA GLU A 61 -0.49 -10.69 4.91
C GLU A 61 -1.84 -9.96 4.95
N ALA A 62 -2.91 -10.71 5.22
CA ALA A 62 -4.25 -10.13 5.33
C ALA A 62 -4.32 -9.01 6.39
N SER A 63 -3.62 -9.17 7.51
CA SER A 63 -3.53 -8.15 8.57
C SER A 63 -2.92 -6.82 8.09
N PHE A 64 -2.00 -6.87 7.12
CA PHE A 64 -1.45 -5.67 6.49
C PHE A 64 -2.51 -4.97 5.64
N VAL A 65 -3.27 -5.74 4.85
CA VAL A 65 -4.35 -5.22 4.00
C VAL A 65 -5.46 -4.61 4.87
N ASP A 66 -5.87 -5.30 5.94
CA ASP A 66 -6.87 -4.79 6.89
C ASP A 66 -6.44 -3.45 7.51
N SER A 67 -5.18 -3.37 7.95
CA SER A 67 -4.61 -2.13 8.50
C SER A 67 -4.58 -1.00 7.46
N PHE A 68 -4.33 -1.35 6.19
CA PHE A 68 -4.29 -0.41 5.09
C PHE A 68 -5.69 0.12 4.76
N ASP A 69 -6.70 -0.76 4.78
CA ASP A 69 -8.10 -0.39 4.54
C ASP A 69 -8.66 0.49 5.67
N VAL A 70 -8.31 0.23 6.93
CA VAL A 70 -8.67 1.12 8.06
C VAL A 70 -8.15 2.55 7.82
N LEU A 71 -6.89 2.69 7.42
CA LEU A 71 -6.30 4.01 7.14
C LEU A 71 -6.92 4.67 5.91
N LYS A 72 -7.35 3.89 4.91
CA LYS A 72 -8.08 4.39 3.75
C LYS A 72 -9.43 4.99 4.15
N GLU A 73 -10.17 4.35 5.05
CA GLU A 73 -11.43 4.90 5.57
C GLU A 73 -11.18 6.16 6.42
N GLU A 74 -10.13 6.18 7.26
CA GLU A 74 -9.73 7.42 7.97
C GLU A 74 -9.47 8.59 6.99
N VAL A 75 -8.78 8.35 5.87
CA VAL A 75 -8.55 9.39 4.86
C VAL A 75 -9.86 9.95 4.31
N ARG A 76 -10.87 9.09 4.09
CA ARG A 76 -12.20 9.51 3.62
C ARG A 76 -12.94 10.35 4.65
N GLU A 77 -12.78 10.05 5.93
CA GLU A 77 -13.39 10.83 7.01
C GLU A 77 -12.78 12.24 7.13
N TYR A 78 -11.49 12.40 6.81
CA TYR A 78 -10.76 13.66 6.95
C TYR A 78 -10.75 14.56 5.71
N GLU A 79 -11.68 14.41 4.76
CA GLU A 79 -11.77 15.27 3.55
C GLU A 79 -11.74 16.77 3.89
N LYS A 80 -12.41 17.16 4.98
CA LYS A 80 -12.55 18.56 5.43
C LYS A 80 -11.58 18.94 6.56
N ASP A 81 -10.71 18.03 6.97
CA ASP A 81 -9.74 18.23 8.05
C ASP A 81 -8.31 17.99 7.54
N PRO A 82 -7.64 19.03 6.99
CA PRO A 82 -6.33 18.88 6.39
C PRO A 82 -5.23 18.50 7.40
N VAL A 83 -5.42 18.77 8.69
CA VAL A 83 -4.43 18.43 9.74
C VAL A 83 -4.48 16.93 10.00
N ASN A 84 -5.67 16.39 10.26
CA ASN A 84 -5.85 14.96 10.48
C ASN A 84 -5.61 14.15 9.21
N LEU A 85 -6.02 14.67 8.04
CA LEU A 85 -5.69 14.06 6.74
C LEU A 85 -4.18 13.86 6.59
N ARG A 86 -3.36 14.91 6.75
CA ARG A 86 -1.89 14.79 6.62
C ARG A 86 -1.31 13.81 7.62
N SER A 87 -1.79 13.83 8.87
CA SER A 87 -1.36 12.87 9.89
C SER A 87 -1.63 11.44 9.47
N THR A 88 -2.84 11.15 8.97
CA THR A 88 -3.22 9.82 8.48
C THR A 88 -2.43 9.43 7.24
N LEU A 89 -2.20 10.33 6.28
CA LEU A 89 -1.36 10.04 5.11
C LEU A 89 0.07 9.61 5.51
N VAL A 90 0.67 10.29 6.49
CA VAL A 90 1.99 9.92 7.01
C VAL A 90 1.96 8.54 7.68
N LYS A 91 0.89 8.20 8.42
CA LYS A 91 0.71 6.85 8.98
C LYS A 91 0.63 5.80 7.87
N THR A 92 -0.14 6.07 6.80
CA THR A 92 -0.27 5.18 5.63
C THR A 92 1.07 4.98 4.92
N GLY A 93 1.85 6.06 4.72
CA GLY A 93 3.20 5.97 4.16
C GLY A 93 4.16 5.14 5.02
N LYS A 94 4.08 5.27 6.35
CA LYS A 94 4.87 4.44 7.28
C LYS A 94 4.48 2.96 7.22
N LEU A 95 3.17 2.67 7.16
CA LEU A 95 2.68 1.30 7.00
C LEU A 95 3.22 0.69 5.70
N LEU A 96 3.11 1.40 4.57
CA LEU A 96 3.69 0.99 3.28
C LEU A 96 5.21 0.76 3.35
N GLY A 97 5.93 1.58 4.12
CA GLY A 97 7.36 1.37 4.37
C GLY A 97 7.67 0.02 5.04
N GLY A 98 6.78 -0.46 5.90
CA GLY A 98 6.90 -1.77 6.56
C GLY A 98 6.84 -2.96 5.61
N LEU A 99 6.30 -2.80 4.40
CA LEU A 99 6.26 -3.84 3.38
C LEU A 99 7.65 -4.12 2.76
N PHE A 100 8.52 -3.11 2.69
CA PHE A 100 9.82 -3.18 2.00
C PHE A 100 11.00 -3.43 2.93
N ASN A 101 10.82 -3.27 4.24
CA ASN A 101 11.87 -3.42 5.25
C ASN A 101 11.89 -4.83 5.90
N ARG A 102 11.18 -5.81 5.32
CA ARG A 102 11.15 -7.21 5.79
C ARG A 102 12.23 -8.06 5.13
#